data_AF-A0AB39ZDV9-F1
#
_entry.id   AF-A0AB39ZDV9-F1
#
_cell.length_a   1.000
_cell.length_b   1.000
_cell.length_c   1.000
_cell.angle_alpha   90.00
_cell.angle_beta   90.00
_cell.angle_gamma   90.00
#
_symmetry.space_group_name_H-M   'P 1'
#
loop_
_entity.id
_entity.type
_entity.pdbx_description
1 polymer ?
#
loop_
_entity_poly.entity_id
_entity_poly.type
_entity_poly.pdbx_seq_one_letter_code
_entity_poly.pdbx_strand_id
1 'polypeptide(L)'
;MSPRKDKQGLSYWLKQAATLPDYVPPEQQEEERKKLHHPASILWSPQTKKKNESSFREYLCFAARCYRIEEEQALFILRRQGFDIPLARRRLEKVETARGCRFHRWKAQDLIRLAKAFEKYGTNFAKIHKQLPHLPKADVRLYFYYMYPEG
;
A
#
# COMPACT_ATOMS: atom_id res chain seq x y z
N MET A 1 2.57 42.06 -33.70
CA MET A 1 2.96 41.93 -32.28
C MET A 1 1.67 41.93 -31.46
N SER A 2 1.31 40.81 -30.83
CA SER A 2 0.05 40.71 -30.08
C SER A 2 0.29 41.00 -28.59
N PRO A 3 -0.29 42.06 -28.00
CA PRO A 3 -0.21 42.32 -26.58
C PRO A 3 -1.37 41.58 -25.89
N ARG A 4 -1.19 40.29 -25.62
CA ARG A 4 -2.12 39.49 -24.81
C ARG A 4 -1.36 38.66 -23.78
N LYS A 5 -0.60 39.32 -22.93
CA LYS A 5 -0.17 38.78 -21.65
C LYS A 5 -0.36 39.90 -20.61
N ASP A 6 -0.68 39.53 -19.38
CA ASP A 6 -0.79 40.43 -18.23
C ASP A 6 -2.14 41.11 -17.98
N LYS A 7 -3.23 40.31 -17.96
CA LYS A 7 -4.47 40.69 -17.24
C LYS A 7 -4.88 39.69 -16.16
N GLN A 8 -3.93 38.99 -15.55
CA GLN A 8 -4.20 38.28 -14.30
C GLN A 8 -3.85 39.22 -13.14
N GLY A 9 -4.78 40.13 -12.85
CA GLY A 9 -4.67 41.06 -11.72
C GLY A 9 -4.84 40.34 -10.37
N LEU A 10 -4.61 41.07 -9.27
CA LEU A 10 -4.66 40.56 -7.90
C LEU A 10 -5.93 39.73 -7.58
N SER A 11 -7.07 40.13 -8.14
CA SER A 11 -8.36 39.43 -7.98
C SER A 11 -8.39 38.02 -8.56
N TYR A 12 -7.65 37.77 -9.65
CA TYR A 12 -7.51 36.42 -10.22
C TYR A 12 -6.74 35.50 -9.28
N TRP A 13 -5.63 36.01 -8.71
CA TRP A 13 -4.81 35.25 -7.76
C TRP A 13 -5.51 35.01 -6.43
N LEU A 14 -6.28 35.97 -5.91
CA LEU A 14 -7.08 35.79 -4.69
C LEU A 14 -8.14 34.70 -4.84
N LYS A 15 -8.68 34.48 -6.05
CA LYS A 15 -9.63 33.38 -6.32
C LYS A 15 -8.95 32.02 -6.44
N GLN A 16 -7.64 31.98 -6.72
CA GLN A 16 -6.86 30.76 -6.83
C GLN A 16 -6.07 30.42 -5.56
N ALA A 17 -5.87 31.40 -4.69
CA ALA A 17 -5.15 31.21 -3.44
C ALA A 17 -5.96 30.32 -2.49
N ALA A 18 -5.27 29.39 -1.84
CA ALA A 18 -5.84 28.62 -0.76
C ALA A 18 -6.00 29.51 0.48
N THR A 19 -7.09 29.33 1.22
CA THR A 19 -7.24 29.94 2.54
C THR A 19 -6.23 29.32 3.48
N LEU A 20 -5.35 30.16 4.03
CA LEU A 20 -4.42 29.74 5.08
C LEU A 20 -5.24 29.43 6.33
N PRO A 21 -5.17 28.21 6.89
CA PRO A 21 -5.81 27.91 8.15
C PRO A 21 -5.16 28.73 9.27
N ASP A 22 -5.98 29.17 10.22
CA ASP A 22 -5.51 29.88 11.39
C ASP A 22 -4.59 28.99 12.23
N TYR A 23 -3.61 29.62 12.89
CA TYR A 23 -2.71 28.91 13.77
C TYR A 23 -3.48 28.41 15.01
N VAL A 24 -3.53 27.09 15.18
CA VAL A 24 -4.12 26.44 16.35
C VAL A 24 -3.02 26.09 17.36
N PRO A 25 -3.09 26.55 18.63
CA PRO A 25 -2.15 26.19 19.67
C PRO A 25 -2.09 24.67 19.93
N PRO A 26 -0.96 24.12 20.42
CA PRO A 26 -0.75 22.68 20.57
C PRO A 26 -1.82 21.97 21.40
N GLU A 27 -2.33 22.64 22.44
CA GLU A 27 -3.36 22.12 23.35
C GLU A 27 -4.69 21.82 22.63
N GLN A 28 -5.08 22.68 21.70
CA GLN A 28 -6.32 22.55 20.92
C GLN A 28 -6.14 21.57 19.74
N GLN A 29 -4.91 21.44 19.22
CA GLN A 29 -4.62 20.47 18.15
C GLN A 29 -4.87 19.03 18.57
N GLU A 30 -4.61 18.66 19.82
CA GLU A 30 -4.85 17.29 20.28
C GLU A 30 -6.34 16.91 20.27
N GLU A 31 -7.21 17.85 20.63
CA GLU A 31 -8.65 17.64 20.61
C GLU A 31 -9.19 17.51 19.18
N GLU A 32 -8.70 18.34 18.27
CA GLU A 32 -9.03 18.24 16.84
C GLU A 32 -8.50 16.94 16.21
N ARG A 33 -7.28 16.53 16.56
CA ARG A 33 -6.70 15.26 16.11
C ARG A 33 -7.50 14.05 16.60
N LYS A 34 -8.03 14.10 17.82
CA LYS A 34 -8.92 13.05 18.36
C LYS A 34 -10.27 12.98 17.63
N LYS A 35 -10.74 14.10 17.08
CA LYS A 35 -11.99 14.17 16.29
C LYS A 35 -11.83 13.65 14.86
N LEU A 36 -10.61 13.52 14.34
CA LEU A 36 -10.37 12.94 13.03
C LEU A 36 -10.70 11.44 13.06
N HIS A 37 -11.73 11.04 12.29
CA HIS A 37 -12.20 9.65 12.21
C HIS A 37 -11.16 8.65 11.69
N HIS A 38 -10.10 9.13 11.04
CA HIS A 38 -9.06 8.30 10.41
C HIS A 38 -7.66 8.83 10.76
N PRO A 39 -7.21 8.71 12.02
CA PRO A 39 -5.82 8.97 12.32
C PRO A 39 -4.98 8.04 11.44
N ALA A 40 -3.94 8.58 10.81
CA ALA A 40 -3.02 7.78 10.03
C ALA A 40 -2.50 6.62 10.91
N SER A 41 -2.87 5.39 10.55
CA SER A 41 -2.38 4.22 11.25
C SER A 41 -0.86 4.17 11.06
N ILE A 42 -0.11 4.30 12.15
CA ILE A 42 1.35 4.10 12.13
C ILE A 42 1.60 2.72 11.50
N LEU A 43 2.21 2.64 10.33
CA LEU A 43 2.49 1.36 9.69
C LEU A 43 3.78 0.73 10.25
N TRP A 44 4.79 1.56 10.47
CA TRP A 44 6.08 1.19 11.01
C TRP A 44 6.62 2.31 11.89
N SER A 45 7.40 1.96 12.91
CA SER A 45 8.07 2.90 13.79
C SER A 45 9.53 2.50 13.92
N PRO A 46 10.47 3.44 13.71
CA PRO A 46 11.89 3.15 13.86
C PRO A 46 12.17 2.72 15.31
N GLN A 47 12.73 1.53 15.46
CA GLN A 47 13.10 1.00 16.77
C GLN A 47 14.40 1.66 17.21
N THR A 48 14.32 2.57 18.19
CA THR A 48 15.49 3.28 18.76
C THR A 48 16.34 2.39 19.67
N LYS A 49 15.80 1.24 20.10
CA LYS A 49 16.54 0.23 20.86
C LYS A 49 17.38 -0.58 19.89
N LYS A 50 18.69 -0.72 20.17
CA LYS A 50 19.67 -1.55 19.45
C LYS A 50 19.22 -3.02 19.44
N LYS A 51 18.24 -3.36 18.60
CA LYS A 51 17.91 -4.74 18.29
C LYS A 51 18.99 -5.24 17.33
N ASN A 52 19.44 -6.47 17.55
CA ASN A 52 20.44 -7.10 16.69
C ASN A 52 19.87 -7.19 15.27
N GLU A 53 20.43 -6.40 14.36
CA GLU A 53 20.05 -6.39 12.94
C GLU A 53 20.16 -7.80 12.32
N SER A 54 21.15 -8.57 12.78
CA SER A 54 21.34 -9.98 12.41
C SER A 54 20.10 -10.85 12.70
N SER A 55 19.52 -10.77 13.90
CA SER A 55 18.33 -11.56 14.26
C SER A 55 17.09 -11.16 13.46
N PHE A 56 17.00 -9.89 13.05
CA PHE A 56 15.94 -9.40 12.18
C PHE A 56 16.07 -9.96 10.77
N ARG A 57 17.27 -9.92 10.20
CA ARG A 57 17.56 -10.54 8.89
C ARG A 57 17.29 -12.03 8.90
N GLU A 58 17.69 -12.74 9.95
CA GLU A 58 17.39 -14.16 10.12
C GLU A 58 15.88 -14.45 10.16
N TYR A 59 15.09 -13.59 10.81
CA TYR A 59 13.63 -13.71 10.82
C TYR A 59 13.04 -13.54 9.42
N LEU A 60 13.49 -12.55 8.65
CA LEU A 60 13.03 -12.34 7.27
C LEU A 60 13.42 -13.53 6.37
N CYS A 61 14.65 -14.01 6.47
CA CYS A 61 15.11 -15.21 5.76
C CYS A 61 14.28 -16.44 6.14
N PHE A 62 13.96 -16.62 7.42
CA PHE A 62 13.10 -17.71 7.89
C PHE A 62 11.69 -17.61 7.32
N ALA A 63 11.07 -16.42 7.34
CA ALA A 63 9.75 -16.18 6.79
C ALA A 63 9.69 -16.48 5.28
N ALA A 64 10.69 -16.02 4.53
CA ALA A 64 10.80 -16.25 3.09
C ALA A 64 11.02 -17.75 2.78
N ARG A 65 11.96 -18.40 3.48
CA ARG A 65 12.35 -19.79 3.19
C ARG A 65 11.28 -20.81 3.61
N CYS A 66 10.71 -20.64 4.80
CA CYS A 66 9.80 -21.64 5.37
C CYS A 66 8.34 -21.44 4.94
N TYR A 67 7.91 -20.19 4.72
CA TYR A 67 6.50 -19.88 4.46
C TYR A 67 6.26 -19.14 3.14
N ARG A 68 7.31 -18.83 2.37
CA ARG A 68 7.23 -18.04 1.13
C ARG A 68 6.47 -16.72 1.32
N ILE A 69 6.62 -16.10 2.49
CA ILE A 69 5.97 -14.83 2.83
C ILE A 69 6.86 -13.67 2.37
N GLU A 70 6.23 -12.65 1.79
CA GLU A 70 6.90 -11.42 1.36
C GLU A 70 7.44 -10.61 2.54
N GLU A 71 8.51 -9.86 2.30
CA GLU A 71 9.16 -9.05 3.34
C GLU A 71 8.17 -8.09 4.02
N GLU A 72 7.35 -7.36 3.24
CA GLU A 72 6.34 -6.43 3.76
C GLU A 72 5.37 -7.09 4.75
N GLN A 73 4.97 -8.34 4.47
CA GLN A 73 4.04 -9.08 5.31
C GLN A 73 4.72 -9.57 6.59
N ALA A 74 5.95 -10.09 6.46
CA ALA A 74 6.75 -10.49 7.60
C ALA A 74 7.00 -9.32 8.57
N LEU A 75 7.26 -8.13 8.02
CA LEU A 75 7.41 -6.88 8.78
C LEU A 75 6.11 -6.45 9.44
N PHE A 76 4.99 -6.52 8.74
CA PHE A 76 3.69 -6.19 9.31
C PHE A 76 3.34 -7.08 10.51
N ILE A 77 3.58 -8.38 10.39
CA ILE A 77 3.37 -9.35 11.49
C ILE A 77 4.28 -9.01 12.67
N LEU A 78 5.55 -8.74 12.41
CA LEU A 78 6.53 -8.38 13.43
C LEU A 78 6.11 -7.10 14.18
N ARG A 79 5.70 -6.06 13.46
CA ARG A 79 5.21 -4.80 14.04
C ARG A 79 3.96 -5.02 14.90
N ARG A 80 3.01 -5.85 14.45
CA ARG A 80 1.80 -6.19 15.20
C ARG A 80 2.12 -6.92 16.52
N GLN A 81 3.23 -7.66 16.58
CA GLN A 81 3.71 -8.32 17.80
C GLN A 81 4.62 -7.42 18.66
N GLY A 82 4.64 -6.10 18.44
CA GLY A 82 5.50 -5.20 19.22
C GLY A 82 7.00 -5.41 18.95
N PHE A 83 7.34 -5.90 17.76
CA PHE A 83 8.71 -6.18 17.33
C PHE A 83 9.40 -7.29 18.14
N ASP A 84 8.63 -8.21 18.71
CA ASP A 84 9.11 -9.40 19.39
C ASP A 84 9.32 -10.56 18.38
N ILE A 85 10.59 -10.89 18.10
CA ILE A 85 10.99 -11.88 17.08
C ILE A 85 10.50 -13.30 17.39
N PRO A 86 10.75 -13.90 18.56
CA PRO A 86 10.26 -15.23 18.87
C PRO A 86 8.73 -15.32 18.83
N LEU A 87 8.02 -14.30 19.30
CA LEU A 87 6.56 -14.24 19.22
C LEU A 87 6.09 -14.13 17.77
N ALA A 88 6.76 -13.33 16.95
CA ALA A 88 6.47 -13.22 15.52
C ALA A 88 6.70 -14.56 14.79
N ARG A 89 7.77 -15.31 15.10
CA ARG A 89 8.03 -16.64 14.53
C ARG A 89 6.89 -17.62 14.82
N ARG A 90 6.46 -17.72 16.08
CA ARG A 90 5.29 -18.55 16.48
C ARG A 90 3.99 -18.11 15.80
N ARG A 91 3.87 -16.82 15.48
CA ARG A 91 2.73 -16.30 14.73
C ARG A 91 2.82 -16.66 13.25
N LEU A 92 4.00 -16.69 12.64
CA LEU A 92 4.16 -17.21 11.28
C LEU A 92 3.71 -18.67 11.18
N GLU A 93 4.02 -19.50 12.18
CA GLU A 93 3.57 -20.90 12.26
C GLU A 93 2.05 -21.03 12.33
N LYS A 94 1.37 -20.16 13.09
CA LYS A 94 -0.09 -20.20 13.28
C LYS A 94 -0.88 -19.48 12.19
N VAL A 95 -0.27 -18.47 11.57
CA VAL A 95 -0.85 -17.68 10.48
C VAL A 95 -0.52 -18.41 9.18
N GLU A 96 -1.12 -19.58 8.98
CA GLU A 96 -1.17 -20.25 7.67
C GLU A 96 -1.89 -19.39 6.60
N THR A 97 -2.42 -18.22 6.99
CA THR A 97 -3.19 -17.34 6.12
C THR A 97 -2.54 -15.95 5.97
N ALA A 98 -1.33 -15.94 5.44
CA ALA A 98 -0.89 -14.82 4.60
C ALA A 98 -0.14 -15.41 3.40
N ARG A 99 -0.90 -16.09 2.54
CA ARG A 99 -0.42 -16.60 1.26
C ARG A 99 0.38 -15.50 0.55
N GLY A 100 1.66 -15.77 0.30
CA GLY A 100 2.74 -14.81 0.06
C GLY A 100 2.78 -14.13 -1.30
N CYS A 101 1.67 -13.57 -1.75
CA CYS A 101 1.55 -12.55 -2.79
C CYS A 101 0.15 -12.04 -2.63
N ARG A 102 -0.05 -10.74 -2.86
CA ARG A 102 -1.35 -10.09 -2.88
C ARG A 102 -2.39 -10.85 -3.74
N PHE A 103 -1.93 -11.67 -4.71
CA PHE A 103 -2.71 -12.46 -5.65
C PHE A 103 -2.97 -13.94 -5.28
N HIS A 104 -2.36 -14.51 -4.22
CA HIS A 104 -2.62 -15.92 -3.85
C HIS A 104 -4.04 -16.19 -3.30
N ARG A 105 -4.84 -15.14 -3.15
CA ARG A 105 -6.28 -15.25 -2.88
C ARG A 105 -7.08 -15.60 -4.13
N TRP A 106 -6.51 -15.42 -5.33
CA TRP A 106 -7.18 -15.67 -6.59
C TRP A 106 -7.13 -17.16 -6.93
N LYS A 107 -8.23 -17.68 -7.48
CA LYS A 107 -8.31 -19.09 -7.89
C LYS A 107 -7.46 -19.32 -9.12
N ALA A 108 -6.88 -20.51 -9.27
CA ALA A 108 -6.09 -20.87 -10.46
C ALA A 108 -6.88 -20.69 -11.76
N GLN A 109 -8.19 -20.99 -11.75
CA GLN A 109 -9.08 -20.77 -12.89
C GLN A 109 -9.22 -19.28 -13.25
N ASP A 110 -9.23 -18.39 -12.26
CA ASP A 110 -9.31 -16.95 -12.48
C ASP A 110 -8.01 -16.40 -13.09
N LEU A 111 -6.86 -16.93 -12.68
CA LEU A 111 -5.56 -16.60 -13.27
C LEU A 111 -5.47 -16.99 -14.75
N ILE A 112 -5.97 -18.18 -15.11
CA ILE A 112 -6.03 -18.62 -16.51
C ILE A 112 -6.95 -17.71 -17.33
N ARG A 113 -8.10 -17.30 -16.76
CA ARG A 113 -9.03 -16.36 -17.41
C ARG A 113 -8.39 -14.97 -17.57
N LEU A 114 -7.63 -14.51 -16.57
CA LEU A 114 -6.89 -13.25 -16.63
C LEU A 114 -5.83 -13.26 -17.73
N ALA A 115 -5.02 -14.32 -17.82
CA ALA A 115 -4.00 -14.45 -18.87
C ALA A 115 -4.63 -14.33 -20.28
N LYS A 116 -5.72 -15.06 -20.53
CA LYS A 116 -6.48 -14.97 -21.79
C LYS A 116 -7.08 -13.58 -22.01
N ALA A 117 -7.54 -12.92 -20.95
CA ALA A 117 -8.10 -11.59 -21.04
C ALA A 117 -7.01 -10.53 -21.34
N PHE A 118 -5.80 -10.69 -20.82
CA PHE A 118 -4.66 -9.83 -21.14
C PHE A 118 -4.21 -9.98 -22.59
N GLU A 119 -4.11 -11.21 -23.09
CA GLU A 119 -3.81 -11.46 -24.51
C GLU A 119 -4.87 -10.84 -25.44
N LYS A 120 -6.16 -10.91 -25.05
CA LYS A 120 -7.27 -10.43 -25.88
C LYS A 120 -7.50 -8.92 -25.82
N TYR A 121 -7.32 -8.30 -24.66
CA TYR A 121 -7.71 -6.90 -24.42
C TYR A 121 -6.55 -5.98 -24.05
N GLY A 122 -5.33 -6.50 -23.87
CA GLY A 122 -4.14 -5.75 -23.50
C GLY A 122 -4.34 -4.94 -22.21
N THR A 123 -4.13 -3.63 -22.30
CA THR A 123 -4.25 -2.66 -21.18
C THR A 123 -5.68 -2.16 -20.94
N ASN A 124 -6.69 -2.69 -21.63
CA ASN A 124 -8.07 -2.28 -21.42
C ASN A 124 -8.70 -2.96 -20.18
N PHE A 125 -8.28 -2.51 -19.00
CA PHE A 125 -8.72 -3.06 -17.71
C PHE A 125 -10.23 -2.95 -17.45
N ALA A 126 -10.94 -2.05 -18.13
CA ALA A 126 -12.40 -1.95 -18.01
C ALA A 126 -13.09 -3.17 -18.65
N LYS A 127 -12.59 -3.66 -19.79
CA LYS A 127 -13.11 -4.87 -20.45
C LYS A 127 -12.72 -6.14 -19.70
N ILE A 128 -11.52 -6.19 -19.14
CA ILE A 128 -11.04 -7.32 -18.33
C ILE A 128 -11.86 -7.45 -17.04
N HIS A 129 -12.13 -6.34 -16.35
CA HIS A 129 -12.96 -6.34 -15.14
C HIS A 129 -14.41 -6.77 -15.42
N LYS A 130 -14.96 -6.51 -16.61
CA LYS A 130 -16.29 -7.02 -16.97
C LYS A 130 -16.34 -8.55 -17.04
N GLN A 131 -15.23 -9.22 -17.34
CA GLN A 131 -15.16 -10.69 -17.36
C GLN A 131 -14.94 -11.29 -15.98
N LEU A 132 -14.28 -10.55 -15.07
CA LEU A 132 -13.93 -10.99 -13.72
C LEU A 132 -14.31 -9.88 -12.72
N PRO A 133 -15.61 -9.67 -12.46
CA PRO A 133 -16.08 -8.56 -11.63
C PRO A 133 -15.78 -8.75 -10.14
N HIS A 134 -15.45 -9.98 -9.72
CA HIS A 134 -15.08 -10.29 -8.33
C HIS A 134 -13.65 -9.87 -7.98
N LEU A 135 -12.82 -9.54 -8.98
CA LEU A 135 -11.46 -9.09 -8.78
C LEU A 135 -11.39 -7.55 -8.84
N PRO A 136 -10.85 -6.88 -7.82
CA PRO A 136 -10.71 -5.43 -7.85
C PRO A 136 -9.87 -4.97 -9.06
N LYS A 137 -10.39 -3.98 -9.81
CA LYS A 137 -9.68 -3.43 -10.99
C LYS A 137 -8.27 -2.93 -10.65
N ALA A 138 -8.06 -2.40 -9.45
CA ALA A 138 -6.76 -1.95 -8.98
C ALA A 138 -5.74 -3.10 -8.89
N ASP A 139 -6.17 -4.23 -8.33
CA ASP A 139 -5.32 -5.42 -8.18
C ASP A 139 -5.00 -6.05 -9.54
N VAL A 140 -5.97 -6.09 -10.47
CA VAL A 140 -5.74 -6.59 -11.84
C VAL A 140 -4.69 -5.76 -12.58
N ARG A 141 -4.69 -4.43 -12.41
CA ARG A 141 -3.64 -3.56 -12.96
C ARG A 141 -2.28 -3.87 -12.36
N LEU A 142 -2.22 -3.99 -11.03
CA LEU A 142 -0.98 -4.31 -10.33
C LEU A 142 -0.42 -5.66 -10.80
N TYR A 143 -1.29 -6.66 -10.98
CA TYR A 143 -0.91 -7.98 -11.47
C TYR A 143 -0.35 -7.91 -12.90
N PHE A 144 -0.96 -7.12 -13.79
CA PHE A 144 -0.46 -6.93 -15.15
C PHE A 144 0.96 -6.36 -15.16
N TYR A 145 1.22 -5.28 -14.42
CA TYR A 145 2.57 -4.68 -14.34
C TYR A 145 3.59 -5.60 -13.67
N TYR A 146 3.16 -6.42 -12.71
CA TYR A 146 4.03 -7.41 -12.08
C TYR A 146 4.44 -8.53 -13.05
N MET A 147 3.49 -9.03 -13.87
CA MET A 147 3.75 -10.10 -14.84
C MET A 147 4.47 -9.61 -16.10
N TYR A 148 4.25 -8.36 -16.49
CA TYR A 148 4.82 -7.73 -17.68
C TYR A 148 5.56 -6.45 -17.29
N PRO A 149 6.74 -6.55 -16.66
CA PRO A 149 7.51 -5.39 -16.19
C PRO A 149 8.16 -4.58 -17.32
N GLU A 150 8.25 -5.15 -18.53
CA GLU A 150 8.87 -4.51 -19.69
C GLU A 150 7.77 -4.04 -20.66
N GLY A 151 7.40 -2.76 -20.54
CA GLY A 151 6.49 -2.04 -21.44
C GLY A 151 6.72 -0.55 -21.37
#